data_AF-A0A846C9Q8-F1
#
_entry.id   AF-A0A846C9Q8-F1
#
_cell.length_a   1.000
_cell.length_b   1.000
_cell.length_c   1.000
_cell.angle_alpha   90.00
_cell.angle_beta   90.00
_cell.angle_gamma   90.00
#
_symmetry.space_group_name_H-M   'P 1'
#
loop_
_entity.id
_entity.type
_entity.pdbx_description
1 polymer ?
#
loop_
_entity_poly.entity_id
_entity_poly.type
_entity_poly.pdbx_seq_one_letter_code
_entity_poly.pdbx_strand_id
1 'polypeptide(L)'
;WLPDTSKKIGDPGAVVWEGWKNTSEVYLPTGAKPQPWGSPKQVPQEVLQQAEAMGLDPDEPFQNIGSIQQVSGLVFKSNEDDQGKPIRYELGMNEKTFDYIFGENPYSTGLYNINGQEQVAQACKNSSTPAWDCIDFNWEAKEIKTSWLWLDKTNPNYQAIQDTYVTSNAYYQELNQYGEPMFDQQGKPVYQVGTAALTGMHITTRALDNWVWTTFENVNNAKYTTSTIELGIPPQAQAVNGPIQLLLSQQGTKYANYQLVGTQIDFTEPTLLANSQIESHFQHTSSCITCHAFSSIATQNTGPLRLSFVDTKGGNLTYYVGELPQEMKDQIQSKKFIPMDFVWSLRLAKRQR
;
A
#
# COMPACT_ATOMS: atom_id res chain seq x y z
N TRP A 1 -11.94 -0.60 -15.04
CA TRP A 1 -13.26 -0.35 -14.42
C TRP A 1 -13.29 1.09 -13.98
N LEU A 2 -14.25 1.87 -14.46
CA LEU A 2 -14.38 3.28 -14.08
C LEU A 2 -15.51 3.39 -13.06
N PRO A 3 -15.29 4.04 -11.91
CA PRO A 3 -16.35 4.29 -10.94
C PRO A 3 -17.46 5.13 -11.59
N ASP A 4 -18.71 4.72 -11.39
CA ASP A 4 -19.88 5.43 -11.91
C ASP A 4 -20.25 6.59 -10.97
N THR A 5 -20.00 7.82 -11.42
CA THR A 5 -20.26 9.04 -10.63
C THR A 5 -21.75 9.28 -10.34
N SER A 6 -22.67 8.56 -10.99
CA SER A 6 -24.10 8.64 -10.69
C SER A 6 -24.53 7.76 -9.51
N LYS A 7 -23.68 6.79 -9.12
CA LYS A 7 -23.91 5.91 -7.98
C LYS A 7 -23.69 6.62 -6.65
N LYS A 8 -24.43 6.20 -5.64
CA LYS A 8 -24.35 6.67 -4.26
C LYS A 8 -23.55 5.69 -3.41
N ILE A 9 -23.14 6.14 -2.23
CA ILE A 9 -22.54 5.26 -1.22
C ILE A 9 -23.52 4.12 -0.94
N GLY A 10 -23.04 2.87 -1.04
CA GLY A 10 -23.84 1.67 -0.82
C GLY A 10 -24.37 0.99 -2.08
N ASP A 11 -24.40 1.70 -3.22
CA ASP A 11 -24.71 1.08 -4.50
C ASP A 11 -23.62 0.05 -4.88
N PRO A 12 -23.99 -1.07 -5.55
CA PRO A 12 -23.03 -2.07 -5.96
C PRO A 12 -22.11 -1.56 -7.09
N GLY A 13 -20.92 -2.15 -7.17
CA GLY A 13 -19.92 -1.93 -8.23
C GLY A 13 -18.66 -1.22 -7.75
N ALA A 14 -17.74 -1.01 -8.70
CA ALA A 14 -16.41 -0.46 -8.44
C ALA A 14 -16.43 0.89 -7.72
N VAL A 15 -15.63 1.00 -6.65
CA VAL A 15 -15.34 2.28 -6.00
C VAL A 15 -14.06 2.92 -6.54
N VAL A 16 -13.90 4.22 -6.30
CA VAL A 16 -12.87 5.05 -6.97
C VAL A 16 -11.45 4.49 -6.86
N TRP A 17 -11.07 4.00 -5.68
CA TRP A 17 -9.70 3.55 -5.43
C TRP A 17 -9.38 2.19 -6.06
N GLU A 18 -10.37 1.35 -6.35
CA GLU A 18 -10.16 0.04 -6.98
C GLU A 18 -9.69 0.15 -8.44
N GLY A 19 -9.91 1.32 -9.04
CA GLY A 19 -9.42 1.69 -10.37
C GLY A 19 -8.09 2.45 -10.37
N TRP A 20 -7.47 2.68 -9.20
CA TRP A 20 -6.16 3.34 -9.14
C TRP A 20 -5.05 2.45 -9.70
N LYS A 21 -3.95 3.08 -10.13
CA LYS A 21 -2.81 2.32 -10.67
C LYS A 21 -2.07 1.62 -9.55
N ASN A 22 -1.84 0.33 -9.73
CA ASN A 22 -1.10 -0.47 -8.77
C ASN A 22 0.41 -0.34 -8.98
N THR A 23 1.19 -0.64 -7.95
CA THR A 23 2.66 -0.60 -8.05
C THR A 23 3.23 -1.51 -9.14
N SER A 24 2.55 -2.62 -9.48
CA SER A 24 2.95 -3.50 -10.59
C SER A 24 2.78 -2.88 -11.97
N GLU A 25 1.93 -1.86 -12.11
CA GLU A 25 1.70 -1.13 -13.36
C GLU A 25 2.62 0.09 -13.50
N VAL A 26 3.16 0.57 -12.38
CA VAL A 26 4.04 1.76 -12.32
C VAL A 26 5.51 1.36 -12.32
N TYR A 27 5.90 0.42 -11.46
CA TYR A 27 7.30 0.00 -11.28
C TYR A 27 7.57 -1.28 -12.07
N LEU A 28 7.63 -1.13 -13.39
CA LEU A 28 7.77 -2.25 -14.31
C LEU A 28 9.12 -2.98 -14.17
N PRO A 29 9.18 -4.26 -14.58
CA PRO A 29 10.45 -4.94 -14.81
C PRO A 29 11.38 -4.08 -15.68
N THR A 30 12.68 -4.22 -15.44
CA THR A 30 13.75 -3.45 -16.13
C THR A 30 13.59 -1.92 -16.07
N GLY A 31 12.78 -1.36 -15.15
CA GLY A 31 12.61 0.09 -15.04
C GLY A 31 11.94 0.73 -16.26
N ALA A 32 11.17 -0.05 -17.01
CA ALA A 32 10.47 0.40 -18.21
C ALA A 32 9.45 1.50 -17.89
N LYS A 33 9.12 2.30 -18.90
CA LYS A 33 8.10 3.36 -18.78
C LYS A 33 6.71 2.72 -18.64
N PRO A 34 5.94 3.08 -17.60
CA PRO A 34 4.57 2.57 -17.43
C PRO A 34 3.62 3.14 -18.48
N GLN A 35 2.46 2.51 -18.63
CA GLN A 35 1.38 3.08 -19.45
C GLN A 35 0.81 4.33 -18.77
N PRO A 36 0.40 5.36 -19.53
CA PRO A 36 -0.13 6.61 -18.98
C PRO A 36 -1.41 6.38 -18.15
N TRP A 37 -1.82 7.40 -17.39
CA TRP A 37 -3.10 7.38 -16.69
C TRP A 37 -4.26 7.19 -17.69
N GLY A 38 -5.36 6.59 -17.22
CA GLY A 38 -6.51 6.25 -18.07
C GLY A 38 -6.30 5.04 -18.99
N SER A 39 -5.10 4.45 -19.07
CA SER A 39 -4.91 3.16 -19.72
C SER A 39 -5.70 2.07 -18.99
N PRO A 40 -6.36 1.12 -19.69
CA PRO A 40 -7.04 0.00 -19.03
C PRO A 40 -6.10 -0.76 -18.09
N LYS A 41 -6.60 -1.11 -16.88
CA LYS A 41 -5.84 -1.93 -15.92
C LYS A 41 -5.46 -3.26 -16.58
N GLN A 42 -4.19 -3.63 -16.48
CA GLN A 42 -3.67 -4.81 -17.18
C GLN A 42 -3.91 -6.07 -16.34
N VAL A 43 -5.12 -6.62 -16.41
CA VAL A 43 -5.41 -7.96 -15.89
C VAL A 43 -4.94 -8.99 -16.92
N PRO A 44 -4.13 -10.00 -16.53
CA PRO A 44 -3.68 -11.04 -17.47
C PRO A 44 -4.86 -11.75 -18.14
N GLN A 45 -4.74 -12.09 -19.42
CA GLN A 45 -5.81 -12.76 -20.15
C GLN A 45 -6.15 -14.12 -19.54
N GLU A 46 -5.14 -14.84 -19.04
CA GLU A 46 -5.30 -16.09 -18.31
C GLU A 46 -6.18 -15.92 -17.07
N VAL A 47 -6.03 -14.79 -16.36
CA VAL A 47 -6.84 -14.47 -15.17
C VAL A 47 -8.29 -14.23 -15.57
N LEU A 48 -8.54 -13.48 -16.63
CA LEU A 48 -9.90 -13.20 -17.11
C LEU A 48 -10.60 -14.49 -17.60
N GLN A 49 -9.90 -15.36 -18.32
CA GLN A 49 -10.42 -16.66 -18.76
C GLN A 49 -10.78 -17.56 -17.57
N GLN A 50 -9.91 -17.63 -16.57
CA GLN A 50 -10.17 -18.40 -15.35
C GLN A 50 -11.32 -17.81 -14.54
N ALA A 51 -11.42 -16.48 -14.44
CA ALA A 51 -12.52 -15.79 -13.78
C ALA A 51 -13.88 -16.13 -14.42
N GLU A 52 -13.98 -16.05 -15.75
CA GLU A 52 -15.18 -16.41 -16.50
C GLU A 52 -15.58 -17.88 -16.27
N ALA A 53 -14.60 -18.79 -16.32
CA ALA A 53 -14.83 -20.21 -16.03
C ALA A 53 -15.31 -20.48 -14.59
N MET A 54 -14.97 -19.59 -13.65
CA MET A 54 -15.38 -19.65 -12.24
C MET A 54 -16.71 -18.91 -11.97
N GLY A 55 -17.28 -18.24 -12.97
CA GLY A 55 -18.48 -17.41 -12.84
C GLY A 55 -18.25 -16.08 -12.12
N LEU A 56 -17.01 -15.58 -12.11
CA LEU A 56 -16.70 -14.22 -11.68
C LEU A 56 -16.93 -13.25 -12.84
N ASP A 57 -17.47 -12.06 -12.54
CA ASP A 57 -17.72 -11.02 -13.53
C ASP A 57 -16.39 -10.35 -13.95
N PRO A 58 -15.96 -10.46 -15.23
CA PRO A 58 -14.74 -9.81 -15.72
C PRO A 58 -14.84 -8.27 -15.77
N ASP A 59 -16.06 -7.72 -15.72
CA ASP A 59 -16.31 -6.28 -15.72
C ASP A 59 -16.29 -5.66 -14.30
N GLU A 60 -16.10 -6.47 -13.25
CA GLU A 60 -15.87 -6.01 -11.88
C GLU A 60 -14.37 -5.88 -11.56
N PRO A 61 -13.96 -5.07 -10.56
CA PRO A 61 -12.55 -4.87 -10.23
C PRO A 61 -11.78 -6.13 -9.84
N PHE A 62 -10.59 -6.27 -10.42
CA PHE A 62 -9.56 -7.23 -10.02
C PHE A 62 -8.41 -6.54 -9.30
N GLN A 63 -8.14 -6.99 -8.08
CA GLN A 63 -6.97 -6.58 -7.31
C GLN A 63 -5.80 -7.55 -7.54
N ASN A 64 -4.62 -7.00 -7.80
CA ASN A 64 -3.36 -7.74 -7.90
C ASN A 64 -2.70 -7.81 -6.52
N ILE A 65 -3.04 -8.85 -5.77
CA ILE A 65 -2.65 -9.03 -4.37
C ILE A 65 -1.44 -9.97 -4.25
N GLY A 66 -0.45 -9.78 -5.12
CA GLY A 66 0.74 -10.64 -5.21
C GLY A 66 1.67 -10.57 -4.00
N SER A 67 1.64 -9.49 -3.22
CA SER A 67 2.53 -9.32 -2.07
C SER A 67 2.00 -10.05 -0.83
N ILE A 68 2.89 -10.72 -0.08
CA ILE A 68 2.57 -11.40 1.19
C ILE A 68 3.48 -10.98 2.34
N GLN A 69 4.53 -10.23 2.05
CA GLN A 69 5.53 -9.82 3.04
C GLN A 69 5.17 -8.45 3.61
N GLN A 70 5.22 -8.34 4.94
CA GLN A 70 5.18 -7.06 5.64
C GLN A 70 6.57 -6.40 5.63
N VAL A 71 6.67 -5.16 6.13
CA VAL A 71 7.96 -4.45 6.25
C VAL A 71 8.96 -5.23 7.11
N SER A 72 8.48 -6.04 8.06
CA SER A 72 9.28 -6.98 8.85
C SER A 72 9.93 -8.12 8.07
N GLY A 73 9.55 -8.33 6.81
CA GLY A 73 9.92 -9.50 6.01
C GLY A 73 9.14 -10.76 6.40
N LEU A 74 8.29 -10.69 7.42
CA LEU A 74 7.46 -11.80 7.87
C LEU A 74 6.14 -11.85 7.10
N VAL A 75 5.57 -13.05 7.01
CA VAL A 75 4.27 -13.32 6.39
C VAL A 75 3.24 -13.48 7.49
N PHE A 76 2.21 -12.63 7.48
CA PHE A 76 1.06 -12.78 8.36
C PHE A 76 0.01 -13.69 7.72
N LYS A 77 -0.67 -14.50 8.53
CA LYS A 77 -1.59 -15.54 8.06
C LYS A 77 -2.93 -15.49 8.79
N SER A 78 -3.97 -15.96 8.10
CA SER A 78 -5.28 -16.24 8.67
C SER A 78 -5.24 -17.42 9.63
N ASN A 79 -6.29 -17.59 10.43
CA ASN A 79 -6.44 -18.67 11.41
C ASN A 79 -7.38 -19.80 10.94
N GLU A 80 -7.61 -19.90 9.63
CA GLU A 80 -8.62 -20.79 9.04
C GLU A 80 -8.29 -22.29 9.19
N ASP A 81 -7.00 -22.63 9.23
CA ASP A 81 -6.49 -23.99 9.42
C ASP A 81 -5.09 -23.98 10.07
N ASP A 82 -4.52 -25.17 10.28
CA ASP A 82 -3.20 -25.36 10.92
C ASP A 82 -2.03 -24.71 10.15
N GLN A 83 -2.21 -24.39 8.86
CA GLN A 83 -1.17 -23.80 8.02
C GLN A 83 -1.39 -22.30 7.77
N GLY A 84 -2.62 -21.82 7.85
CA GLY A 84 -3.08 -20.45 7.63
C GLY A 84 -2.84 -19.97 6.19
N LYS A 85 -3.74 -19.14 5.65
CA LYS A 85 -3.54 -18.51 4.34
C LYS A 85 -2.85 -17.16 4.53
N PRO A 86 -1.83 -16.82 3.71
CA PRO A 86 -1.21 -15.50 3.79
C PRO A 86 -2.22 -14.37 3.62
N ILE A 87 -2.15 -13.36 4.50
CA ILE A 87 -2.77 -12.08 4.24
C ILE A 87 -1.95 -11.39 3.16
N ARG A 88 -2.65 -10.90 2.14
CA ARG A 88 -2.06 -10.38 0.91
C ARG A 88 -2.18 -8.87 0.83
N TYR A 89 -1.25 -8.22 0.16
CA TYR A 89 -1.18 -6.76 0.08
C TYR A 89 -1.15 -6.27 -1.35
N GLU A 90 -1.74 -5.10 -1.52
CA GLU A 90 -1.70 -4.31 -2.74
C GLU A 90 -1.45 -2.85 -2.36
N LEU A 91 -0.67 -2.17 -3.21
CA LEU A 91 -0.43 -0.74 -3.11
C LEU A 91 -0.94 -0.08 -4.38
N GLY A 92 -1.68 1.01 -4.22
CA GLY A 92 -2.28 1.77 -5.31
C GLY A 92 -2.06 3.28 -5.12
N MET A 93 -2.05 4.01 -6.23
CA MET A 93 -1.87 5.46 -6.22
C MET A 93 -2.86 6.16 -7.15
N ASN A 94 -3.36 7.31 -6.71
CA ASN A 94 -4.29 8.09 -7.52
C ASN A 94 -3.58 8.79 -8.69
N GLU A 95 -4.38 9.41 -9.56
CA GLU A 95 -3.91 10.14 -10.75
C GLU A 95 -2.81 11.15 -10.42
N LYS A 96 -3.04 11.99 -9.40
CA LYS A 96 -2.10 13.06 -9.04
C LYS A 96 -0.76 12.55 -8.51
N THR A 97 -0.75 11.44 -7.78
CA THR A 97 0.51 10.76 -7.43
C THR A 97 1.17 10.17 -8.66
N PHE A 98 0.40 9.49 -9.52
CA PHE A 98 0.92 8.85 -10.72
C PHE A 98 1.53 9.85 -11.70
N ASP A 99 0.83 10.93 -12.03
CA ASP A 99 1.27 11.93 -13.01
C ASP A 99 2.61 12.54 -12.61
N TYR A 100 2.76 12.88 -11.33
CA TYR A 100 4.02 13.37 -10.77
C TYR A 100 5.15 12.34 -10.96
N ILE A 101 4.88 11.06 -10.68
CA ILE A 101 5.85 9.97 -10.87
C ILE A 101 6.12 9.71 -12.37
N PHE A 102 5.13 9.91 -13.22
CA PHE A 102 5.22 9.67 -14.66
C PHE A 102 6.13 10.69 -15.34
N GLY A 103 6.19 11.91 -14.81
CA GLY A 103 7.05 12.98 -15.29
C GLY A 103 6.41 14.37 -15.26
N GLU A 104 5.16 14.51 -14.79
CA GLU A 104 4.50 15.80 -14.58
C GLU A 104 4.95 16.45 -13.27
N ASN A 105 6.26 16.61 -13.15
CA ASN A 105 6.93 17.23 -12.02
C ASN A 105 7.88 18.34 -12.52
N PRO A 106 8.40 19.21 -11.62
CA PRO A 106 9.26 20.32 -12.00
C PRO A 106 10.55 19.96 -12.76
N TYR A 107 10.94 18.68 -12.76
CA TYR A 107 12.12 18.18 -13.49
C TYR A 107 11.78 17.55 -14.84
N SER A 108 10.49 17.43 -15.18
CA SER A 108 10.02 16.72 -16.39
C SER A 108 10.64 15.32 -16.54
N THR A 109 10.85 14.63 -15.42
CA THR A 109 11.62 13.38 -15.34
C THR A 109 10.80 12.30 -14.66
N GLY A 110 10.72 11.11 -15.28
CA GLY A 110 9.96 9.99 -14.70
C GLY A 110 10.64 9.40 -13.47
N LEU A 111 9.93 9.38 -12.33
CA LEU A 111 10.39 8.79 -11.07
C LEU A 111 10.02 7.30 -10.93
N TYR A 112 9.37 6.70 -11.93
CA TYR A 112 8.99 5.28 -11.95
C TYR A 112 10.18 4.31 -12.07
N ASN A 113 11.39 4.81 -12.33
CA ASN A 113 12.61 4.01 -12.36
C ASN A 113 13.74 4.68 -11.57
N ILE A 114 14.76 3.90 -11.20
CA ILE A 114 15.88 4.41 -10.38
C ILE A 114 16.66 5.51 -11.11
N ASN A 115 16.82 5.38 -12.44
CA ASN A 115 17.60 6.33 -13.24
C ASN A 115 17.03 7.76 -13.16
N GLY A 116 15.71 7.90 -13.31
CA GLY A 116 15.06 9.20 -13.19
C GLY A 116 15.04 9.74 -11.76
N GLN A 117 14.92 8.86 -10.75
CA GLN A 117 15.07 9.28 -9.36
C GLN A 117 16.48 9.82 -9.06
N GLU A 118 17.53 9.16 -9.55
CA GLU A 118 18.92 9.63 -9.41
C GLU A 118 19.14 10.95 -10.15
N GLN A 119 18.57 11.10 -11.36
CA GLN A 119 18.64 12.35 -12.12
C GLN A 119 18.03 13.52 -11.34
N VAL A 120 16.84 13.34 -10.77
CA VAL A 120 16.20 14.35 -9.92
C VAL A 120 17.01 14.61 -8.65
N ALA A 121 17.58 13.56 -8.04
CA ALA A 121 18.43 13.70 -6.87
C ALA A 121 19.68 14.56 -7.15
N GLN A 122 20.34 14.36 -8.30
CA GLN A 122 21.48 15.18 -8.72
C GLN A 122 21.08 16.62 -9.06
N ALA A 123 19.95 16.81 -9.74
CA ALA A 123 19.44 18.14 -10.04
C ALA A 123 19.14 18.93 -8.75
N CYS A 124 18.48 18.27 -7.78
CA CYS A 124 18.24 18.82 -6.45
C CYS A 124 19.54 19.14 -5.71
N LYS A 125 20.55 18.25 -5.73
CA LYS A 125 21.84 18.49 -5.08
C LYS A 125 22.49 19.81 -5.51
N ASN A 126 22.37 20.14 -6.80
CA ASN A 126 22.98 21.32 -7.39
C ASN A 126 22.08 22.57 -7.36
N SER A 127 20.87 22.48 -6.82
CA SER A 127 19.94 23.61 -6.67
C SER A 127 20.06 24.29 -5.30
N SER A 128 19.44 25.46 -5.16
CA SER A 128 19.23 26.13 -3.87
C SER A 128 18.00 25.61 -3.11
N THR A 129 17.14 24.80 -3.74
CA THR A 129 15.94 24.21 -3.12
C THR A 129 16.33 23.33 -1.94
N PRO A 130 15.72 23.47 -0.75
CA PRO A 130 15.95 22.53 0.35
C PRO A 130 15.63 21.08 -0.06
N ALA A 131 16.30 20.11 0.54
CA ALA A 131 16.15 18.70 0.15
C ALA A 131 14.69 18.20 0.24
N TRP A 132 13.98 18.60 1.30
CA TRP A 132 12.57 18.26 1.53
C TRP A 132 11.62 18.81 0.46
N ASP A 133 12.01 19.90 -0.20
CA ASP A 133 11.14 20.60 -1.16
C ASP A 133 11.47 20.24 -2.61
N CYS A 134 12.43 19.34 -2.84
CA CYS A 134 12.81 18.91 -4.19
C CYS A 134 11.78 17.96 -4.80
N ILE A 135 11.33 16.97 -4.03
CA ILE A 135 10.22 16.10 -4.44
C ILE A 135 9.06 16.48 -3.55
N ASP A 136 8.11 17.23 -4.10
CA ASP A 136 6.97 17.79 -3.39
C ASP A 136 5.71 17.53 -4.22
N PHE A 137 4.93 16.56 -3.77
CA PHE A 137 3.70 16.18 -4.45
C PHE A 137 2.60 17.22 -4.21
N ASN A 138 1.60 17.25 -5.08
CA ASN A 138 0.42 18.09 -4.90
C ASN A 138 -0.46 17.60 -3.73
N TRP A 139 -1.17 18.48 -3.04
CA TRP A 139 -2.11 18.14 -1.94
C TRP A 139 -3.16 17.07 -2.31
N GLU A 140 -3.51 16.94 -3.59
CA GLU A 140 -4.42 15.93 -4.10
C GLU A 140 -3.80 14.52 -4.13
N ALA A 141 -2.47 14.40 -4.08
CA ALA A 141 -1.73 13.14 -4.15
C ALA A 141 -2.09 12.22 -2.98
N LYS A 142 -2.34 10.96 -3.33
CA LYS A 142 -2.74 9.87 -2.42
C LYS A 142 -2.02 8.56 -2.78
N GLU A 143 -1.69 7.79 -1.77
CA GLU A 143 -1.28 6.39 -1.88
C GLU A 143 -2.09 5.58 -0.88
N ILE A 144 -2.48 4.37 -1.28
CA ILE A 144 -3.16 3.41 -0.43
C ILE A 144 -2.38 2.12 -0.35
N LYS A 145 -2.49 1.45 0.79
CA LYS A 145 -2.05 0.06 0.95
C LYS A 145 -3.18 -0.73 1.59
N THR A 146 -3.62 -1.77 0.91
CA THR A 146 -4.72 -2.64 1.36
C THR A 146 -4.19 -4.00 1.76
N SER A 147 -4.80 -4.63 2.76
CA SER A 147 -4.58 -6.02 3.14
C SER A 147 -5.83 -6.86 2.89
N TRP A 148 -5.63 -8.11 2.46
CA TRP A 148 -6.68 -8.96 1.92
C TRP A 148 -6.58 -10.39 2.45
N LEU A 149 -7.70 -10.90 2.91
CA LEU A 149 -7.92 -12.32 3.22
C LEU A 149 -8.46 -13.02 1.98
N TRP A 150 -7.79 -14.06 1.51
CA TRP A 150 -8.28 -14.86 0.37
C TRP A 150 -9.51 -15.69 0.78
N LEU A 151 -10.60 -15.62 0.00
CA LEU A 151 -11.81 -16.38 0.30
C LEU A 151 -11.81 -17.74 -0.37
N ASP A 152 -11.79 -18.79 0.45
CA ASP A 152 -11.97 -20.16 0.01
C ASP A 152 -13.41 -20.61 0.25
N LYS A 153 -14.09 -21.11 -0.78
CA LYS A 153 -15.47 -21.63 -0.66
C LYS A 153 -15.57 -22.84 0.27
N THR A 154 -14.45 -23.51 0.56
CA THR A 154 -14.40 -24.62 1.53
C THR A 154 -14.27 -24.14 2.98
N ASN A 155 -13.97 -22.87 3.21
CA ASN A 155 -13.92 -22.29 4.55
C ASN A 155 -15.33 -22.31 5.17
N PRO A 156 -15.54 -22.92 6.35
CA PRO A 156 -16.85 -22.96 7.01
C PRO A 156 -17.42 -21.56 7.34
N ASN A 157 -16.55 -20.55 7.43
CA ASN A 157 -16.93 -19.15 7.66
C ASN A 157 -17.09 -18.33 6.38
N TYR A 158 -16.98 -18.94 5.19
CA TYR A 158 -17.01 -18.24 3.91
C TYR A 158 -18.16 -17.23 3.80
N GLN A 159 -19.40 -17.67 4.09
CA GLN A 159 -20.57 -16.79 4.01
C GLN A 159 -20.50 -15.64 5.02
N ALA A 160 -20.11 -15.92 6.26
CA ALA A 160 -20.00 -14.91 7.30
C ALA A 160 -18.95 -13.84 6.96
N ILE A 161 -17.81 -14.25 6.39
CA ILE A 161 -16.77 -13.34 5.91
C ILE A 161 -17.31 -12.54 4.72
N GLN A 162 -17.92 -13.22 3.74
CA GLN A 162 -18.50 -12.57 2.57
C GLN A 162 -19.54 -11.51 2.96
N ASP A 163 -20.37 -11.74 3.97
CA ASP A 163 -21.40 -10.80 4.40
C ASP A 163 -20.84 -9.59 5.17
N THR A 164 -19.71 -9.75 5.85
CA THR A 164 -19.15 -8.73 6.75
C THR A 164 -18.00 -7.92 6.15
N TYR A 165 -17.32 -8.43 5.12
CA TYR A 165 -16.16 -7.77 4.52
C TYR A 165 -16.52 -7.16 3.16
N VAL A 166 -15.90 -6.03 2.84
CA VAL A 166 -15.82 -5.57 1.44
C VAL A 166 -15.00 -6.60 0.67
N THR A 167 -15.53 -7.06 -0.46
CA THR A 167 -14.94 -8.12 -1.28
C THR A 167 -14.71 -7.63 -2.70
N SER A 168 -13.62 -8.07 -3.32
CA SER A 168 -13.28 -7.79 -4.73
C SER A 168 -12.85 -9.07 -5.42
N ASN A 169 -12.98 -9.14 -6.75
CA ASN A 169 -12.23 -10.14 -7.50
C ASN A 169 -10.73 -9.85 -7.29
N ALA A 170 -9.94 -10.91 -7.25
CA ALA A 170 -8.53 -10.81 -6.96
C ALA A 170 -7.75 -11.91 -7.65
N TYR A 171 -6.47 -11.64 -7.88
CA TYR A 171 -5.55 -12.61 -8.39
C TYR A 171 -4.15 -12.40 -7.85
N TYR A 172 -3.33 -13.45 -7.93
CA TYR A 172 -1.90 -13.39 -7.71
C TYR A 172 -1.19 -14.49 -8.49
N GLN A 173 0.05 -14.25 -8.91
CA GLN A 173 0.87 -15.29 -9.49
C GLN A 173 1.37 -16.23 -8.39
N GLU A 174 1.30 -17.54 -8.62
CA GLU A 174 1.85 -18.52 -7.70
C GLU A 174 3.37 -18.42 -7.61
N LEU A 175 3.89 -18.73 -6.42
CA LEU A 175 5.33 -18.78 -6.16
C LEU A 175 5.72 -20.22 -5.81
N ASN A 176 6.87 -20.66 -6.28
CA ASN A 176 7.44 -21.95 -5.90
C ASN A 176 7.99 -21.90 -4.46
N GLN A 177 8.50 -23.03 -3.96
CA GLN A 177 9.09 -23.13 -2.62
C GLN A 177 10.30 -22.18 -2.36
N TYR A 178 10.89 -21.61 -3.41
CA TYR A 178 11.99 -20.64 -3.34
C TYR A 178 11.51 -19.19 -3.44
N GLY A 179 10.20 -18.97 -3.55
CA GLY A 179 9.61 -17.63 -3.72
C GLY A 179 9.70 -17.10 -5.15
N GLU A 180 9.97 -17.94 -6.14
CA GLU A 180 10.06 -17.54 -7.55
C GLU A 180 8.72 -17.71 -8.27
N PRO A 181 8.37 -16.82 -9.22
CA PRO A 181 7.14 -16.94 -9.97
C PRO A 181 7.02 -18.27 -10.72
N MET A 182 5.87 -18.93 -10.58
CA MET A 182 5.59 -20.20 -11.26
C MET A 182 5.09 -19.98 -12.69
N PHE A 183 5.51 -20.89 -13.56
CA PHE A 183 5.11 -20.99 -14.95
C PHE A 183 4.65 -22.41 -15.28
N ASP A 184 3.67 -22.55 -16.16
CA ASP A 184 3.20 -23.84 -16.67
C ASP A 184 4.21 -24.47 -17.65
N GLN A 185 3.88 -25.64 -18.19
CA GLN A 185 4.73 -26.36 -19.14
C GLN A 185 4.93 -25.61 -20.47
N GLN A 186 4.08 -24.63 -20.77
CA GLN A 186 4.12 -23.78 -21.96
C GLN A 186 4.82 -22.44 -21.67
N GLY A 187 5.32 -22.24 -20.45
CA GLY A 187 6.01 -21.02 -20.03
C GLY A 187 5.08 -19.86 -19.69
N LYS A 188 3.78 -20.10 -19.48
CA LYS A 188 2.82 -19.07 -19.06
C LYS A 188 2.77 -18.95 -17.54
N PRO A 189 2.61 -17.74 -16.97
CA PRO A 189 2.41 -17.55 -15.54
C PRO A 189 1.24 -18.38 -14.98
N VAL A 190 1.44 -19.03 -13.84
CA VAL A 190 0.38 -19.71 -13.10
C VAL A 190 -0.26 -18.74 -12.13
N TYR A 191 -1.57 -18.52 -12.26
CA TYR A 191 -2.33 -17.61 -11.41
C TYR A 191 -3.32 -18.34 -10.52
N GLN A 192 -3.52 -17.78 -9.33
CA GLN A 192 -4.70 -18.02 -8.50
C GLN A 192 -5.68 -16.89 -8.73
N VAL A 193 -6.94 -17.23 -8.96
CA VAL A 193 -8.03 -16.30 -9.29
C VAL A 193 -9.22 -16.61 -8.39
N GLY A 194 -9.87 -15.58 -7.86
CA GLY A 194 -10.92 -15.77 -6.86
C GLY A 194 -11.41 -14.45 -6.29
N THR A 195 -11.98 -14.53 -5.09
CA THR A 195 -12.47 -13.38 -4.34
C THR A 195 -11.61 -13.18 -3.11
N ALA A 196 -11.34 -11.93 -2.74
CA ALA A 196 -10.64 -11.59 -1.50
C ALA A 196 -11.45 -10.58 -0.68
N ALA A 197 -11.31 -10.64 0.63
CA ALA A 197 -11.95 -9.78 1.62
C ALA A 197 -10.96 -8.76 2.19
N LEU A 198 -11.30 -7.47 2.12
CA LEU A 198 -10.43 -6.37 2.59
C LEU A 198 -10.33 -6.39 4.12
N THR A 199 -9.18 -6.74 4.69
CA THR A 199 -9.00 -6.77 6.15
C THR A 199 -8.55 -5.43 6.72
N GLY A 200 -7.84 -4.62 5.94
CA GLY A 200 -7.28 -3.35 6.41
C GLY A 200 -6.86 -2.45 5.26
N MET A 201 -6.78 -1.15 5.55
CA MET A 201 -6.43 -0.13 4.58
C MET A 201 -5.67 1.01 5.24
N HIS A 202 -4.49 1.31 4.70
CA HIS A 202 -3.81 2.57 4.86
C HIS A 202 -4.19 3.54 3.76
N ILE A 203 -4.37 4.78 4.14
CA ILE A 203 -4.47 5.91 3.21
C ILE A 203 -3.46 6.95 3.67
N THR A 204 -2.62 7.39 2.74
CA THR A 204 -1.70 8.51 2.94
C THR A 204 -1.93 9.59 1.91
N THR A 205 -1.85 10.85 2.32
CA THR A 205 -2.10 12.00 1.45
C THR A 205 -1.30 13.22 1.83
N ARG A 206 -0.99 14.05 0.84
CA ARG A 206 -0.29 15.33 0.96
C ARG A 206 -1.19 16.49 1.43
N ALA A 207 -2.34 16.19 2.04
CA ALA A 207 -3.32 17.21 2.44
C ALA A 207 -2.84 18.18 3.53
N LEU A 208 -1.74 17.85 4.23
CA LEU A 208 -1.05 18.67 5.22
C LEU A 208 0.46 18.68 4.96
N ASP A 209 1.17 19.60 5.60
CA ASP A 209 2.63 19.78 5.47
C ASP A 209 3.40 18.51 5.84
N ASN A 210 3.09 17.89 6.98
CA ASN A 210 3.66 16.61 7.43
C ASN A 210 2.83 15.39 7.01
N TRP A 211 1.98 15.56 5.99
CA TRP A 211 1.11 14.54 5.42
C TRP A 211 0.01 14.10 6.39
N VAL A 212 -0.92 13.31 5.87
CA VAL A 212 -1.92 12.61 6.67
C VAL A 212 -1.73 11.14 6.42
N TRP A 213 -1.49 10.37 7.48
CA TRP A 213 -1.55 8.92 7.47
C TRP A 213 -2.77 8.47 8.26
N THR A 214 -3.62 7.64 7.69
CA THR A 214 -4.78 7.09 8.39
C THR A 214 -4.94 5.60 8.12
N THR A 215 -5.40 4.85 9.11
CA THR A 215 -5.54 3.39 9.01
C THR A 215 -6.90 2.88 9.48
N PHE A 216 -7.45 1.95 8.71
CA PHE A 216 -8.77 1.35 8.92
C PHE A 216 -8.66 -0.18 8.93
N GLU A 217 -9.51 -0.83 9.72
CA GLU A 217 -9.59 -2.29 9.78
C GLU A 217 -11.03 -2.77 9.94
N ASN A 218 -11.32 -3.97 9.45
CA ASN A 218 -12.59 -4.63 9.73
C ASN A 218 -12.66 -5.04 11.22
N VAL A 219 -13.76 -4.70 11.90
CA VAL A 219 -13.95 -5.02 13.33
C VAL A 219 -13.97 -6.52 13.63
N ASN A 220 -14.15 -7.36 12.60
CA ASN A 220 -14.18 -8.82 12.73
C ASN A 220 -12.82 -9.50 12.52
N ASN A 221 -11.73 -8.75 12.26
CA ASN A 221 -10.41 -9.33 11.95
C ASN A 221 -9.92 -10.34 13.00
N ALA A 222 -10.16 -10.08 14.29
CA ALA A 222 -9.75 -10.97 15.38
C ALA A 222 -10.45 -12.34 15.36
N LYS A 223 -11.54 -12.50 14.59
CA LYS A 223 -12.22 -13.80 14.41
C LYS A 223 -11.50 -14.68 13.39
N TYR A 224 -10.87 -14.08 12.38
CA TYR A 224 -10.37 -14.78 11.18
C TYR A 224 -8.85 -14.68 11.00
N THR A 225 -8.17 -13.94 11.88
CA THR A 225 -6.73 -13.75 11.88
C THR A 225 -6.18 -13.77 13.30
N THR A 226 -4.87 -13.97 13.45
CA THR A 226 -4.24 -14.15 14.76
C THR A 226 -3.73 -12.86 15.41
N SER A 227 -3.76 -11.73 14.70
CA SER A 227 -3.32 -10.43 15.21
C SER A 227 -4.51 -9.56 15.61
N THR A 228 -4.29 -8.76 16.66
CA THR A 228 -5.27 -7.80 17.18
C THR A 228 -4.59 -6.44 17.37
N ILE A 229 -5.35 -5.36 17.53
CA ILE A 229 -4.79 -4.03 17.75
C ILE A 229 -4.17 -3.96 19.16
N GLU A 230 -2.85 -3.93 19.24
CA GLU A 230 -2.10 -3.98 20.51
C GLU A 230 -1.94 -2.60 21.17
N LEU A 231 -1.88 -1.55 20.35
CA LEU A 231 -1.70 -0.16 20.81
C LEU A 231 -3.01 0.49 21.30
N GLY A 232 -4.14 -0.19 21.12
CA GLY A 232 -5.47 0.39 21.29
C GLY A 232 -5.86 1.39 20.20
N ILE A 233 -7.12 1.81 20.22
CA ILE A 233 -7.66 2.85 19.32
C ILE A 233 -7.71 4.16 20.12
N PRO A 234 -7.09 5.26 19.67
CA PRO A 234 -7.12 6.54 20.38
C PRO A 234 -8.56 7.05 20.61
N PRO A 235 -8.86 7.73 21.73
CA PRO A 235 -10.21 8.20 22.05
C PRO A 235 -10.87 9.04 20.95
N GLN A 236 -10.08 9.85 20.24
CA GLN A 236 -10.53 10.68 19.13
C GLN A 236 -11.03 9.82 17.95
N ALA A 237 -10.33 8.73 17.64
CA ALA A 237 -10.76 7.77 16.61
C ALA A 237 -11.99 6.97 17.06
N GLN A 238 -12.05 6.55 18.33
CA GLN A 238 -13.23 5.89 18.89
C GLN A 238 -14.48 6.77 18.80
N ALA A 239 -14.35 8.07 19.10
CA ALA A 239 -15.45 9.03 19.11
C ALA A 239 -16.12 9.21 17.74
N VAL A 240 -15.37 9.04 16.64
CA VAL A 240 -15.91 9.17 15.28
C VAL A 240 -16.41 7.86 14.70
N ASN A 241 -15.91 6.71 15.16
CA ASN A 241 -16.26 5.40 14.62
C ASN A 241 -17.76 5.11 14.68
N GLY A 242 -18.38 5.20 15.85
CA GLY A 242 -19.80 4.88 16.03
C GLY A 242 -20.74 5.67 15.08
N PRO A 243 -20.66 7.02 15.05
CA PRO A 243 -21.45 7.82 14.13
C PRO A 243 -21.23 7.48 12.65
N ILE A 244 -19.97 7.31 12.22
CA ILE A 244 -19.66 7.01 10.81
C ILE A 244 -20.13 5.61 10.42
N GLN A 245 -19.92 4.60 11.26
CA GLN A 245 -20.39 3.24 11.02
C GLN A 245 -21.92 3.18 10.92
N LEU A 246 -22.63 3.94 11.76
CA LEU A 246 -24.09 4.06 11.67
C LEU A 246 -24.52 4.68 10.34
N LEU A 247 -23.88 5.77 9.91
CA LEU A 247 -24.17 6.40 8.62
C LEU A 247 -23.93 5.44 7.45
N LEU A 248 -22.81 4.73 7.45
CA LEU A 248 -22.47 3.72 6.44
C LEU A 248 -23.45 2.54 6.46
N SER A 249 -23.89 2.10 7.64
CA SER A 249 -24.88 1.03 7.78
C SER A 249 -26.23 1.42 7.22
N GLN A 250 -26.66 2.68 7.41
CA GLN A 250 -27.88 3.22 6.82
C GLN A 250 -27.82 3.31 5.29
N GLN A 251 -26.62 3.40 4.71
CA GLN A 251 -26.40 3.31 3.27
C GLN A 251 -26.31 1.85 2.77
N GLY A 252 -26.37 0.85 3.65
CA GLY A 252 -26.28 -0.57 3.27
C GLY A 252 -24.90 -1.02 2.82
N THR A 253 -23.84 -0.26 3.11
CA THR A 253 -22.48 -0.63 2.70
C THR A 253 -21.76 -1.47 3.77
N LYS A 254 -20.96 -2.44 3.32
CA LYS A 254 -20.09 -3.25 4.20
C LYS A 254 -18.95 -2.45 4.82
N TYR A 255 -18.68 -1.23 4.33
CA TYR A 255 -17.75 -0.30 5.00
C TYR A 255 -18.20 0.05 6.43
N ALA A 256 -19.47 -0.14 6.77
CA ALA A 256 -19.97 -0.02 8.15
C ALA A 256 -19.29 -0.98 9.14
N ASN A 257 -18.68 -2.08 8.65
CA ASN A 257 -17.94 -3.04 9.47
C ASN A 257 -16.46 -2.67 9.66
N TYR A 258 -16.05 -1.47 9.25
CA TYR A 258 -14.68 -0.98 9.38
C TYR A 258 -14.61 0.15 10.39
N GLN A 259 -13.50 0.22 11.11
CA GLN A 259 -13.23 1.25 12.10
C GLN A 259 -11.93 1.97 11.77
N LEU A 260 -11.91 3.28 11.99
CA LEU A 260 -10.69 4.06 12.10
C LEU A 260 -9.90 3.55 13.31
N VAL A 261 -8.70 3.05 13.05
CA VAL A 261 -7.76 2.65 14.10
C VAL A 261 -6.99 3.87 14.60
N GLY A 262 -6.66 4.81 13.71
CA GLY A 262 -6.07 6.10 14.07
C GLY A 262 -5.55 6.88 12.86
N THR A 263 -5.10 8.09 13.14
CA THR A 263 -4.49 9.00 12.17
C THR A 263 -3.22 9.59 12.76
N GLN A 264 -2.13 9.61 12.00
CA GLN A 264 -0.94 10.41 12.28
C GLN A 264 -0.89 11.57 11.28
N ILE A 265 -0.67 12.78 11.78
CA ILE A 265 -0.46 13.99 10.96
C ILE A 265 0.88 14.66 11.24
N ASP A 266 1.63 14.09 12.19
CA ASP A 266 2.98 14.49 12.56
C ASP A 266 3.72 13.28 13.15
N PHE A 267 5.02 13.40 13.39
CA PHE A 267 5.87 12.33 13.89
C PHE A 267 5.48 11.82 15.29
N THR A 268 4.80 12.64 16.09
CA THR A 268 4.57 12.36 17.54
C THR A 268 3.10 12.27 17.95
N GLU A 269 2.16 12.47 17.02
CA GLU A 269 0.73 12.57 17.33
C GLU A 269 -0.13 11.59 16.51
N PRO A 270 -0.35 10.35 17.01
CA PRO A 270 0.44 9.69 18.07
C PRO A 270 1.80 9.24 17.55
N THR A 271 2.79 9.04 18.42
CA THR A 271 4.11 8.52 18.01
C THR A 271 4.03 7.13 17.39
N LEU A 272 3.20 6.25 17.97
CA LEU A 272 2.98 4.88 17.51
C LEU A 272 1.58 4.73 16.96
N LEU A 273 1.48 4.12 15.78
CA LEU A 273 0.22 3.73 15.16
C LEU A 273 0.49 2.50 14.29
N ALA A 274 -0.41 1.51 14.37
CA ALA A 274 -0.26 0.26 13.65
C ALA A 274 -1.61 -0.28 13.21
N ASN A 275 -1.63 -0.95 12.06
CA ASN A 275 -2.71 -1.80 11.63
C ASN A 275 -2.36 -3.25 11.97
N SER A 276 -3.23 -3.96 12.69
CA SER A 276 -3.00 -5.35 13.09
C SER A 276 -2.84 -6.30 11.90
N GLN A 277 -3.30 -5.92 10.71
CA GLN A 277 -3.21 -6.74 9.50
C GLN A 277 -2.01 -6.41 8.62
N ILE A 278 -1.43 -5.22 8.75
CA ILE A 278 -0.35 -4.72 7.89
C ILE A 278 0.99 -4.63 8.66
N GLU A 279 0.94 -4.35 9.96
CA GLU A 279 2.08 -4.25 10.88
C GLU A 279 2.02 -5.33 11.98
N SER A 280 1.40 -6.48 11.70
CA SER A 280 1.10 -7.56 12.67
C SER A 280 2.26 -8.00 13.54
N HIS A 281 3.49 -7.92 13.04
CA HIS A 281 4.70 -8.40 13.72
C HIS A 281 5.53 -7.29 14.40
N PHE A 282 5.11 -6.02 14.30
CA PHE A 282 5.92 -4.89 14.74
C PHE A 282 5.10 -3.67 15.16
N GLN A 283 3.88 -3.87 15.70
CA GLN A 283 3.00 -2.78 16.09
C GLN A 283 3.68 -1.79 17.07
N HIS A 284 4.40 -2.31 18.06
CA HIS A 284 5.12 -1.50 19.06
C HIS A 284 6.35 -0.74 18.53
N THR A 285 6.74 -0.96 17.28
CA THR A 285 7.78 -0.20 16.59
C THR A 285 7.27 0.40 15.28
N SER A 286 5.95 0.52 15.14
CA SER A 286 5.32 1.13 13.97
C SER A 286 5.03 2.62 14.21
N SER A 287 5.64 3.46 13.39
CA SER A 287 5.33 4.88 13.27
C SER A 287 5.30 5.22 11.79
N CYS A 288 4.10 5.39 11.24
CA CYS A 288 3.89 5.37 9.80
C CYS A 288 4.51 6.59 9.13
N ILE A 289 4.27 7.80 9.64
CA ILE A 289 4.92 9.03 9.14
C ILE A 289 6.44 8.92 9.23
N THR A 290 6.96 8.45 10.37
CA THR A 290 8.40 8.25 10.56
C THR A 290 8.97 7.31 9.52
N CYS A 291 8.36 6.13 9.34
CA CYS A 291 8.76 5.15 8.35
C CYS A 291 8.74 5.76 6.94
N HIS A 292 7.65 6.43 6.55
CA HIS A 292 7.51 7.06 5.24
C HIS A 292 8.53 8.18 5.00
N ALA A 293 8.97 8.91 6.03
CA ALA A 293 10.01 9.93 5.92
C ALA A 293 11.40 9.36 5.58
N PHE A 294 11.62 8.05 5.71
CA PHE A 294 12.81 7.37 5.18
C PHE A 294 12.72 7.03 3.69
N SER A 295 11.61 7.34 3.02
CA SER A 295 11.53 7.29 1.57
C SER A 295 12.47 8.35 1.00
N SER A 296 13.60 7.92 0.45
CA SER A 296 14.63 8.83 -0.06
C SER A 296 15.42 8.22 -1.20
N ILE A 297 16.18 9.05 -1.92
CA ILE A 297 17.12 8.63 -2.96
C ILE A 297 18.49 9.27 -2.71
N ALA A 298 19.55 8.47 -2.79
CA ALA A 298 20.91 8.96 -2.61
C ALA A 298 21.34 9.88 -3.78
N THR A 299 22.16 10.88 -3.46
CA THR A 299 22.82 11.74 -4.47
C THR A 299 24.27 11.31 -4.73
N GLN A 300 24.69 10.19 -4.18
CA GLN A 300 26.04 9.67 -4.33
C GLN A 300 25.99 8.36 -5.12
N ASN A 301 27.01 8.14 -5.94
CA ASN A 301 27.11 6.94 -6.78
C ASN A 301 27.70 5.73 -6.02
N THR A 302 28.09 5.94 -4.75
CA THR A 302 28.64 4.92 -3.87
C THR A 302 27.84 4.89 -2.56
N GLY A 303 27.83 3.73 -1.90
CA GLY A 303 27.07 3.53 -0.66
C GLY A 303 25.62 3.12 -0.89
N PRO A 304 24.76 3.21 0.15
CA PRO A 304 23.38 2.78 0.06
C PRO A 304 22.55 3.75 -0.80
N LEU A 305 21.68 3.19 -1.65
CA LEU A 305 20.78 3.96 -2.53
C LEU A 305 19.67 4.70 -1.76
N ARG A 306 19.32 4.21 -0.57
CA ARG A 306 18.19 4.67 0.25
C ARG A 306 18.66 4.87 1.69
N LEU A 307 18.00 5.76 2.42
CA LEU A 307 18.13 5.75 3.88
C LEU A 307 17.57 4.44 4.45
N SER A 308 18.27 3.91 5.45
CA SER A 308 17.79 2.76 6.22
C SER A 308 16.75 3.23 7.22
N PHE A 309 15.56 2.66 7.13
CA PHE A 309 14.48 2.83 8.11
C PHE A 309 14.61 1.87 9.30
N VAL A 310 15.53 0.91 9.21
CA VAL A 310 15.85 -0.03 10.29
C VAL A 310 16.75 0.65 11.31
N ASP A 311 16.37 0.58 12.58
CA ASP A 311 17.17 0.98 13.73
C ASP A 311 17.85 -0.25 14.34
N THR A 312 19.18 -0.26 14.29
CA THR A 312 20.04 -1.34 14.80
C THR A 312 20.75 -0.98 16.10
N LYS A 313 20.53 0.23 16.66
CA LYS A 313 21.29 0.74 17.82
C LYS A 313 21.12 -0.08 19.08
N GLY A 314 20.02 -0.85 19.19
CA GLY A 314 19.73 -1.74 20.31
C GLY A 314 20.19 -3.20 20.13
N GLY A 315 20.88 -3.55 19.04
CA GLY A 315 21.27 -4.93 18.74
C GLY A 315 20.12 -5.84 18.26
N ASN A 316 18.88 -5.36 18.29
CA ASN A 316 17.69 -6.01 17.74
C ASN A 316 17.24 -5.31 16.45
N LEU A 317 16.56 -6.04 15.56
CA LEU A 317 15.91 -5.47 14.39
C LEU A 317 14.68 -4.65 14.86
N THR A 318 14.80 -3.33 14.86
CA THR A 318 13.72 -2.40 15.19
C THR A 318 13.57 -1.35 14.08
N TYR A 319 12.59 -0.46 14.22
CA TYR A 319 12.37 0.66 13.30
C TYR A 319 12.38 1.97 14.07
N TYR A 320 12.77 3.04 13.39
CA TYR A 320 12.70 4.38 13.96
C TYR A 320 11.24 4.78 14.20
N VAL A 321 10.98 5.39 15.35
CA VAL A 321 9.67 5.92 15.75
C VAL A 321 9.82 7.35 16.25
N GLY A 322 8.82 8.18 16.01
CA GLY A 322 8.89 9.59 16.37
C GLY A 322 9.78 10.40 15.44
N GLU A 323 10.34 11.48 15.97
CA GLU A 323 11.22 12.37 15.21
C GLU A 323 12.39 11.63 14.54
N LEU A 324 12.70 12.02 13.30
CA LEU A 324 13.88 11.51 12.62
C LEU A 324 15.15 11.78 13.46
N PRO A 325 16.06 10.79 13.59
CA PRO A 325 17.33 11.01 14.27
C PRO A 325 18.11 12.16 13.65
N GLN A 326 18.82 12.95 14.47
CA GLN A 326 19.58 14.11 14.00
C GLN A 326 20.57 13.76 12.88
N GLU A 327 21.22 12.60 12.96
CA GLU A 327 22.11 12.09 11.91
C GLU A 327 21.41 11.95 10.55
N MET A 328 20.15 11.51 10.53
CA MET A 328 19.38 11.39 9.28
C MET A 328 18.96 12.78 8.78
N LYS A 329 18.55 13.68 9.70
CA LYS A 329 18.25 15.08 9.38
C LYS A 329 19.47 15.78 8.76
N ASP A 330 20.67 15.58 9.30
CA ASP A 330 21.92 16.14 8.78
C ASP A 330 22.26 15.59 7.39
N GLN A 331 22.02 14.30 7.15
CA GLN A 331 22.23 13.69 5.83
C GLN A 331 21.25 14.24 4.77
N ILE A 332 20.01 14.52 5.16
CA ILE A 332 19.02 15.15 4.29
C ILE A 332 19.38 16.63 4.06
N GLN A 333 19.70 17.37 5.11
CA GLN A 333 20.08 18.79 5.02
C GLN A 333 21.32 19.00 4.15
N SER A 334 22.30 18.11 4.23
CA SER A 334 23.49 18.11 3.36
C SER A 334 23.25 17.53 1.96
N LYS A 335 21.99 17.21 1.60
CA LYS A 335 21.58 16.61 0.33
C LYS A 335 22.35 15.34 -0.02
N LYS A 336 22.76 14.55 0.97
CA LYS A 336 23.28 13.19 0.72
C LYS A 336 22.15 12.26 0.30
N PHE A 337 20.98 12.46 0.87
CA PHE A 337 19.74 11.82 0.49
C PHE A 337 18.67 12.88 0.24
N ILE A 338 17.93 12.74 -0.86
CA ILE A 338 16.77 13.57 -1.17
C ILE A 338 15.53 12.80 -0.74
N PRO A 339 14.72 13.31 0.20
CA PRO A 339 13.43 12.75 0.54
C PRO A 339 12.54 12.64 -0.70
N MET A 340 11.74 11.58 -0.77
CA MET A 340 10.76 11.34 -1.84
C MET A 340 9.35 11.61 -1.34
N ASP A 341 9.22 12.65 -0.52
CA ASP A 341 7.97 13.04 0.15
C ASP A 341 7.38 11.85 0.96
N PHE A 342 6.06 11.75 1.04
CA PHE A 342 5.32 10.68 1.71
C PHE A 342 5.22 9.35 0.92
N VAL A 343 5.65 9.31 -0.34
CA VAL A 343 5.36 8.18 -1.24
C VAL A 343 6.39 7.06 -1.05
N TRP A 344 5.99 5.97 -0.40
CA TRP A 344 6.89 4.85 -0.10
C TRP A 344 7.13 3.95 -1.30
N SER A 345 6.12 3.81 -2.16
CA SER A 345 6.20 2.90 -3.31
C SER A 345 7.30 3.25 -4.32
N LEU A 346 7.81 4.49 -4.32
CA LEU A 346 8.98 4.89 -5.11
C LEU A 346 10.23 4.03 -4.84
N ARG A 347 10.31 3.38 -3.66
CA ARG A 347 11.36 2.42 -3.33
C ARG A 347 11.29 1.12 -4.15
N LEU A 348 10.16 0.82 -4.78
CA LEU A 348 9.94 -0.37 -5.60
C LEU A 348 10.52 -0.24 -7.03
N ALA A 349 10.85 0.98 -7.44
CA ALA A 349 11.44 1.29 -8.74
C ALA A 349 12.65 0.41 -9.05
N LYS A 350 12.73 -0.03 -10.31
CA LYS A 350 13.86 -0.81 -10.83
C LYS A 350 14.79 0.08 -11.65
N ARG A 351 16.05 -0.32 -11.75
CA ARG A 351 17.01 0.38 -12.62
C ARG A 351 16.72 -0.02 -14.07
N GLN A 352 16.74 0.98 -14.94
CA GLN A 352 16.73 0.77 -16.38
C GLN A 352 18.00 0.03 -16.78
N ARG A 353 17.84 -1.15 -17.38
CA ARG A 353 18.92 -1.96 -17.91
C ARG A 353 18.93 -1.95 -19.42
#